data_AF-A0A1G4W4N6-F1
#
_entry.id   AF-A0A1G4W4N6-F1
#
_cell.length_a   1.000
_cell.length_b   1.000
_cell.length_c   1.000
_cell.angle_alpha   90.00
_cell.angle_beta   90.00
_cell.angle_gamma   90.00
#
_symmetry.space_group_name_H-M   'P 1'
#
loop_
_entity.id
_entity.type
_entity.pdbx_description
1 polymer ?
#
loop_
_entity_poly.entity_id
_entity_poly.type
_entity_poly.pdbx_seq_one_letter_code
_entity_poly.pdbx_strand_id
1 'polypeptide(L)'
;MTDYGAIRDKYLEGGKESTLTHVEEVANTVEWLGRIHGLDVEKLRLAAMLHDVSAVISPEEMYRIATERGMTIDPAEEKYRFLLHQRISKIIAREEFGVIDEDVLSAIECHTTLKKGASVYDKAVFLADKISWDRGGVPPYYDELRTRAEKALDEACLYFIKYQFDNGLLLMPHTWLTEAYEELKGMSDTKVSFRKATAEDCLALSELKKAVWNSTYQGIYPQERLDGYDVKKNEEIFRGIVENPEIELYVAEDADEIVGFMTVGKPYRLYEEYDQEVGLLYIRKDYQRKGIGRRFIDIAKAEVEAKGFDRFVLSVNAQNTGAIAFYTAMGGEIVLDDGGQKRIMHKIAK
;
A
#
# COMPACT_ATOMS: atom_id res chain seq x y z
N MET A 1 -8.71 -11.62 24.80
CA MET A 1 -8.40 -10.28 25.34
C MET A 1 -6.90 -10.29 25.57
N THR A 2 -6.19 -9.31 25.03
CA THR A 2 -4.73 -9.21 25.15
C THR A 2 -4.34 -8.96 26.60
N ASP A 3 -3.47 -9.79 27.16
CA ASP A 3 -2.96 -9.61 28.53
C ASP A 3 -1.74 -8.69 28.51
N TYR A 4 -1.99 -7.38 28.53
CA TYR A 4 -0.93 -6.37 28.62
C TYR A 4 -0.16 -6.43 29.95
N GLY A 5 -0.72 -7.02 31.01
CA GLY A 5 -0.03 -7.23 32.27
C GLY A 5 1.15 -8.17 32.09
N ALA A 6 0.90 -9.34 31.50
CA ALA A 6 1.94 -10.33 31.19
C ALA A 6 3.07 -9.75 30.32
N ILE A 7 2.74 -8.88 29.35
CA ILE A 7 3.75 -8.23 28.50
C ILE A 7 4.65 -7.32 29.33
N ARG A 8 4.07 -6.48 30.21
CA ARG A 8 4.84 -5.60 31.10
C ARG A 8 5.74 -6.40 32.04
N ASP A 9 5.19 -7.46 32.64
CA ASP A 9 5.91 -8.31 33.58
C ASP A 9 7.15 -8.93 32.92
N LYS A 10 7.05 -9.36 31.64
CA LYS A 10 8.20 -9.87 30.88
C LYS A 10 9.36 -8.87 30.81
N TYR A 11 9.08 -7.59 30.57
CA TYR A 11 10.12 -6.56 30.56
C TYR A 11 10.69 -6.29 31.95
N LEU A 12 9.83 -6.23 32.97
CA LEU A 12 10.24 -5.97 34.35
C LEU A 12 11.11 -7.11 34.91
N GLU A 13 10.72 -8.36 34.70
CA GLU A 13 11.49 -9.55 35.08
C GLU A 13 12.83 -9.62 34.35
N GLY A 14 12.89 -9.11 33.11
CA GLY A 14 14.11 -8.99 32.33
C GLY A 14 15.01 -7.79 32.70
N GLY A 15 14.61 -6.94 33.66
CA GLY A 15 15.32 -5.69 34.00
C GLY A 15 15.39 -4.70 32.84
N LYS A 16 14.29 -4.56 32.09
CA LYS A 16 14.17 -3.74 30.87
C LYS A 16 13.17 -2.61 31.04
N GLU A 17 13.24 -1.89 32.15
CA GLU A 17 12.34 -0.78 32.48
C GLU A 17 12.41 0.36 31.44
N SER A 18 13.60 0.67 30.92
CA SER A 18 13.74 1.68 29.87
C SER A 18 13.08 1.26 28.56
N THR A 19 13.23 -0.01 28.18
CA THR A 19 12.56 -0.56 26.98
C THR A 19 11.05 -0.61 27.20
N LEU A 20 10.58 -0.91 28.41
CA LEU A 20 9.15 -0.85 28.73
C LEU A 20 8.58 0.55 28.49
N THR A 21 9.25 1.59 28.98
CA THR A 21 8.85 2.99 28.73
C THR A 21 8.82 3.29 27.22
N HIS A 22 9.84 2.88 26.48
CA HIS A 22 9.89 3.04 25.03
C HIS A 22 8.70 2.38 24.32
N VAL A 23 8.43 1.10 24.59
CA VAL A 23 7.32 0.40 23.90
C VAL A 23 5.94 0.98 24.26
N GLU A 24 5.78 1.54 25.47
CA GLU A 24 4.58 2.29 25.85
C GLU A 24 4.44 3.61 25.08
N GLU A 25 5.54 4.32 24.83
CA GLU A 25 5.56 5.52 23.98
C GLU A 25 5.26 5.17 22.52
N VAL A 26 5.84 4.08 21.99
CA VAL A 26 5.51 3.56 20.66
C VAL A 26 4.03 3.19 20.57
N ALA A 27 3.47 2.56 21.62
CA ALA A 27 2.05 2.22 21.68
C ALA A 27 1.13 3.46 21.61
N ASN A 28 1.55 4.59 22.16
CA ASN A 28 0.85 5.87 22.02
C ASN A 28 0.98 6.45 20.60
N THR A 29 2.17 6.37 20.01
CA THR A 29 2.42 6.86 18.64
C THR A 29 1.63 6.06 17.60
N VAL A 30 1.55 4.72 17.72
CA VAL A 30 0.74 3.92 16.80
C VAL A 30 -0.76 4.15 16.95
N GLU A 31 -1.25 4.54 18.13
CA GLU A 31 -2.65 4.92 18.31
C GLU A 31 -2.99 6.18 17.50
N TRP A 32 -2.07 7.16 17.48
CA TRP A 32 -2.19 8.32 16.61
C TRP A 32 -2.16 7.93 15.12
N LEU A 33 -1.16 7.15 14.67
CA LEU A 33 -1.07 6.69 13.28
C LEU A 33 -2.29 5.85 12.87
N GLY A 34 -2.77 4.98 13.76
CA GLY A 34 -3.92 4.12 13.49
C GLY A 34 -5.20 4.92 13.25
N ARG A 35 -5.44 5.97 14.05
CA ARG A 35 -6.61 6.83 13.88
C ARG A 35 -6.59 7.62 12.57
N ILE A 36 -5.45 8.21 12.20
CA ILE A 36 -5.36 9.03 10.99
C ILE A 36 -5.41 8.20 9.70
N HIS A 37 -4.93 6.96 9.73
CA HIS A 37 -4.88 6.05 8.57
C HIS A 37 -6.01 5.01 8.55
N GLY A 38 -6.95 5.06 9.51
CA GLY A 38 -8.08 4.14 9.59
C GLY A 38 -7.68 2.67 9.82
N LEU A 39 -6.61 2.43 10.60
CA LEU A 39 -6.10 1.10 10.93
C LEU A 39 -6.67 0.58 12.25
N ASP A 40 -6.64 -0.74 12.43
CA ASP A 40 -7.00 -1.36 13.71
C ASP A 40 -5.97 -0.99 14.78
N VAL A 41 -6.39 -0.13 15.71
CA VAL A 41 -5.56 0.39 16.80
C VAL A 41 -5.14 -0.70 17.78
N GLU A 42 -5.97 -1.72 18.02
CA GLU A 42 -5.63 -2.78 18.98
C GLU A 42 -4.56 -3.71 18.42
N LYS A 43 -4.62 -4.04 17.12
CA LYS A 43 -3.52 -4.75 16.44
C LYS A 43 -2.21 -3.98 16.53
N LEU A 44 -2.25 -2.69 16.21
CA LEU A 44 -1.08 -1.82 16.27
C LEU A 44 -0.51 -1.72 17.68
N ARG A 45 -1.37 -1.53 18.69
CA ARG A 45 -0.97 -1.45 20.09
C ARG A 45 -0.31 -2.73 20.56
N LEU A 46 -0.85 -3.89 20.19
CA LEU A 46 -0.24 -5.18 20.49
C LEU A 46 1.13 -5.34 19.81
N ALA A 47 1.26 -5.00 18.53
CA ALA A 47 2.53 -5.05 17.82
C ALA A 47 3.56 -4.11 18.46
N ALA A 48 3.17 -2.87 18.79
CA ALA A 48 4.02 -1.89 19.48
C ALA A 48 4.48 -2.39 20.85
N MET A 49 3.61 -2.96 21.66
CA MET A 49 3.99 -3.46 22.99
C MET A 49 4.93 -4.68 22.94
N LEU A 50 5.01 -5.39 21.82
CA LEU A 50 5.81 -6.61 21.66
C LEU A 50 7.01 -6.47 20.73
N HIS A 51 7.15 -5.38 19.98
CA HIS A 51 8.16 -5.27 18.90
C HIS A 51 9.60 -5.49 19.41
N ASP A 52 9.87 -5.07 20.65
CA ASP A 52 11.15 -5.14 21.33
C ASP A 52 11.21 -6.17 22.47
N VAL A 53 10.24 -7.11 22.54
CA VAL A 53 10.13 -8.03 23.68
C VAL A 53 11.35 -8.93 23.87
N SER A 54 12.10 -9.18 22.80
CA SER A 54 13.36 -9.93 22.86
C SER A 54 14.51 -9.17 23.54
N ALA A 55 14.36 -7.89 23.86
CA ALA A 55 15.39 -7.10 24.57
C ALA A 55 15.82 -7.71 25.92
N VAL A 56 15.00 -8.61 26.49
CA VAL A 56 15.26 -9.38 27.72
C VAL A 56 16.35 -10.44 27.59
N ILE A 57 16.77 -10.78 26.36
CA ILE A 57 17.89 -11.70 26.10
C ILE A 57 19.03 -10.98 25.38
N SER A 58 20.22 -11.57 25.39
CA SER A 58 21.40 -10.97 24.75
C SER A 58 21.40 -11.18 23.23
N PRO A 59 22.09 -10.33 22.44
CA PRO A 59 22.26 -10.55 21.00
C PRO A 59 22.88 -11.91 20.64
N GLU A 60 23.76 -12.43 21.49
CA GLU A 60 24.36 -13.77 21.34
C GLU A 60 23.32 -14.88 21.50
N GLU A 61 22.43 -14.72 22.46
CA GLU A 61 21.32 -15.63 22.68
C GLU A 61 20.33 -15.61 21.51
N MET A 62 20.00 -14.41 21.01
CA MET A 62 19.17 -14.25 19.80
C MET A 62 19.79 -14.98 18.60
N TYR A 63 21.09 -14.83 18.39
CA TYR A 63 21.83 -15.52 17.33
C TYR A 63 21.81 -17.04 17.48
N ARG A 64 22.00 -17.54 18.71
CA ARG A 64 21.91 -18.97 19.01
C ARG A 64 20.52 -19.52 18.67
N ILE A 65 19.47 -18.87 19.16
CA ILE A 65 18.07 -19.23 18.88
C ILE A 65 17.81 -19.27 17.37
N ALA A 66 18.28 -18.24 16.63
CA ALA A 66 18.08 -18.18 15.19
C ALA A 66 18.77 -19.33 14.46
N THR A 67 19.99 -19.66 14.87
CA THR A 67 20.78 -20.75 14.30
C THR A 67 20.18 -22.12 14.60
N GLU A 68 19.80 -22.38 15.86
CA GLU A 68 19.19 -23.65 16.30
C GLU A 68 17.86 -23.92 15.60
N ARG A 69 17.12 -22.86 15.26
CA ARG A 69 15.87 -22.93 14.49
C ARG A 69 16.07 -23.01 12.97
N GLY A 70 17.31 -23.01 12.49
CA GLY A 70 17.63 -23.08 11.07
C GLY A 70 17.16 -21.85 10.29
N MET A 71 17.08 -20.67 10.94
CA MET A 71 16.70 -19.43 10.27
C MET A 71 17.79 -19.02 9.28
N THR A 72 17.39 -18.51 8.12
CA THR A 72 18.32 -17.79 7.25
C THR A 72 18.78 -16.51 7.95
N ILE A 73 20.10 -16.34 8.10
CA ILE A 73 20.72 -15.18 8.74
C ILE A 73 21.29 -14.26 7.66
N ASP A 74 20.88 -13.00 7.66
CA ASP A 74 21.43 -11.97 6.77
C ASP A 74 22.88 -11.63 7.17
N PRO A 75 23.77 -11.29 6.22
CA PRO A 75 25.14 -10.90 6.56
C PRO A 75 25.23 -9.71 7.56
N ALA A 76 24.26 -8.79 7.56
CA ALA A 76 24.18 -7.73 8.55
C ALA A 76 23.75 -8.25 9.92
N GLU A 77 22.82 -9.21 10.01
CA GLU A 77 22.44 -9.88 11.26
C GLU A 77 23.60 -10.69 11.84
N GLU A 78 24.38 -11.38 11.00
CA GLU A 78 25.58 -12.13 11.41
C GLU A 78 26.62 -11.20 12.05
N LYS A 79 26.88 -10.06 11.40
CA LYS A 79 27.86 -9.07 11.89
C LYS A 79 27.35 -8.26 13.08
N TYR A 80 26.08 -7.90 13.07
CA TYR A 80 25.42 -7.04 14.04
C TYR A 80 24.22 -7.78 14.64
N ARG A 81 24.51 -8.77 15.50
CA ARG A 81 23.53 -9.70 16.08
C ARG A 81 22.34 -9.05 16.77
N PHE A 82 22.49 -7.81 17.23
CA PHE A 82 21.36 -7.07 17.80
C PHE A 82 20.23 -6.86 16.79
N LEU A 83 20.47 -6.89 15.48
CA LEU A 83 19.43 -6.79 14.43
C LEU A 83 18.44 -7.97 14.44
N LEU A 84 18.79 -9.10 15.06
CA LEU A 84 17.89 -10.25 15.16
C LEU A 84 16.69 -10.00 16.08
N HIS A 85 16.73 -8.97 16.94
CA HIS A 85 15.68 -8.71 17.93
C HIS A 85 14.29 -8.64 17.30
N GLN A 86 14.09 -7.97 16.16
CA GLN A 86 12.78 -7.93 15.47
C GLN A 86 12.22 -9.33 15.16
N ARG A 87 13.06 -10.25 14.70
CA ARG A 87 12.64 -11.62 14.33
C ARG A 87 12.47 -12.51 15.55
N ILE A 88 13.31 -12.34 16.57
CA ILE A 88 13.18 -13.08 17.83
C ILE A 88 11.99 -12.58 18.65
N SER A 89 11.69 -11.28 18.61
CA SER A 89 10.48 -10.69 19.20
C SER A 89 9.21 -11.30 18.58
N LYS A 90 9.19 -11.54 17.25
CA LYS A 90 8.08 -12.27 16.61
C LYS A 90 7.93 -13.69 17.15
N ILE A 91 9.04 -14.41 17.36
CA ILE A 91 9.01 -15.77 17.92
C ILE A 91 8.44 -15.75 19.34
N ILE A 92 8.93 -14.86 20.20
CA ILE A 92 8.46 -14.70 21.58
C ILE A 92 6.97 -14.30 21.59
N ALA A 93 6.56 -13.32 20.76
CA ALA A 93 5.16 -12.91 20.63
C ALA A 93 4.24 -14.08 20.25
N ARG A 94 4.67 -14.95 19.32
CA ARG A 94 3.88 -16.11 18.91
C ARG A 94 3.83 -17.19 19.99
N GLU A 95 4.98 -17.55 20.56
CA GLU A 95 5.11 -18.74 21.41
C GLU A 95 4.76 -18.49 22.87
N GLU A 96 5.13 -17.32 23.41
CA GLU A 96 4.89 -17.00 24.82
C GLU A 96 3.58 -16.24 25.03
N PHE A 97 3.23 -15.34 24.11
CA PHE A 97 2.03 -14.50 24.21
C PHE A 97 0.86 -15.00 23.36
N GLY A 98 1.03 -16.09 22.60
CA GLY A 98 -0.03 -16.71 21.82
C GLY A 98 -0.58 -15.83 20.68
N VAL A 99 0.22 -14.87 20.20
CA VAL A 99 -0.20 -14.00 19.10
C VAL A 99 -0.28 -14.82 17.81
N ILE A 100 -1.47 -14.82 17.19
CA ILE A 100 -1.76 -15.54 15.93
C ILE A 100 -2.05 -14.60 14.75
N ASP A 101 -2.25 -13.32 15.01
CA ASP A 101 -2.54 -12.33 13.97
C ASP A 101 -1.28 -12.05 13.15
N GLU A 102 -1.29 -12.43 11.87
CA GLU A 102 -0.11 -12.30 11.01
C GLU A 102 0.22 -10.84 10.66
N ASP A 103 -0.73 -9.89 10.72
CA ASP A 103 -0.41 -8.46 10.57
C ASP A 103 0.45 -7.98 11.75
N VAL A 104 0.08 -8.39 12.96
CA VAL A 104 0.82 -8.06 14.20
C VAL A 104 2.21 -8.67 14.18
N LEU A 105 2.30 -9.98 13.87
CA LEU A 105 3.57 -10.70 13.83
C LEU A 105 4.49 -10.19 12.71
N SER A 106 3.92 -9.86 11.56
CA SER A 106 4.66 -9.24 10.44
C SER A 106 5.24 -7.89 10.85
N ALA A 107 4.45 -7.04 11.50
CA ALA A 107 4.89 -5.72 11.90
C ALA A 107 6.03 -5.79 12.93
N ILE A 108 5.96 -6.72 13.89
CA ILE A 108 7.05 -6.99 14.83
C ILE A 108 8.32 -7.44 14.10
N GLU A 109 8.21 -8.36 13.13
CA GLU A 109 9.34 -8.99 12.44
C GLU A 109 10.22 -8.03 11.66
N CYS A 110 9.65 -6.94 11.16
CA CYS A 110 10.34 -5.99 10.31
C CYS A 110 10.33 -4.55 10.83
N HIS A 111 10.04 -4.31 12.11
CA HIS A 111 9.95 -2.93 12.64
C HIS A 111 11.29 -2.17 12.62
N THR A 112 12.43 -2.88 12.62
CA THR A 112 13.76 -2.24 12.58
C THR A 112 14.19 -1.91 11.16
N THR A 113 13.97 -2.86 10.23
CA THR A 113 14.55 -2.83 8.89
C THR A 113 13.54 -2.60 7.78
N LEU A 114 12.24 -2.65 8.07
CA LEU A 114 11.17 -2.83 7.10
C LEU A 114 11.44 -4.05 6.20
N LYS A 115 10.60 -4.28 5.20
CA LYS A 115 10.80 -5.30 4.17
C LYS A 115 10.05 -4.94 2.90
N LYS A 116 10.45 -5.55 1.78
CA LYS A 116 9.69 -5.49 0.54
C LYS A 116 8.29 -6.06 0.74
N GLY A 117 7.29 -5.42 0.14
CA GLY A 117 5.88 -5.80 0.28
C GLY A 117 5.31 -5.48 1.66
N ALA A 118 5.91 -4.55 2.42
CA ALA A 118 5.45 -4.17 3.74
C ALA A 118 3.98 -3.70 3.73
N SER A 119 3.21 -4.25 4.68
CA SER A 119 1.81 -3.89 4.91
C SER A 119 1.69 -2.47 5.50
N VAL A 120 0.46 -1.96 5.60
CA VAL A 120 0.20 -0.70 6.31
C VAL A 120 0.51 -0.80 7.81
N TYR A 121 0.35 -1.98 8.41
CA TYR A 121 0.69 -2.24 9.82
C TYR A 121 2.22 -2.28 10.02
N ASP A 122 2.95 -2.93 9.12
CA ASP A 122 4.42 -2.98 9.14
C ASP A 122 5.01 -1.57 9.12
N LYS A 123 4.50 -0.73 8.22
CA LYS A 123 4.95 0.67 8.05
C LYS A 123 4.60 1.53 9.26
N ALA A 124 3.39 1.37 9.80
CA ALA A 124 2.96 2.14 10.96
C ALA A 124 3.83 1.84 12.20
N VAL A 125 4.12 0.57 12.49
CA VAL A 125 5.00 0.19 13.63
C VAL A 125 6.45 0.61 13.36
N PHE A 126 6.96 0.38 12.14
CA PHE A 126 8.30 0.83 11.74
C PHE A 126 8.49 2.32 11.96
N LEU A 127 7.52 3.16 11.55
CA LEU A 127 7.58 4.61 11.69
C LEU A 127 7.37 5.06 13.14
N ALA A 128 6.42 4.46 13.85
CA ALA A 128 6.14 4.81 15.24
C ALA A 128 7.37 4.62 16.13
N ASP A 129 8.11 3.54 15.94
CA ASP A 129 9.37 3.30 16.64
C ASP A 129 10.41 4.41 16.41
N LYS A 130 10.50 4.96 15.19
CA LYS A 130 11.45 6.04 14.87
C LYS A 130 10.96 7.43 15.31
N ILE A 131 9.65 7.60 15.44
CA ILE A 131 9.04 8.84 15.94
C ILE A 131 9.11 8.86 17.47
N SER A 132 8.91 7.74 18.15
CA SER A 132 9.10 7.59 19.59
C SER A 132 10.59 7.48 19.92
N TRP A 133 11.32 8.56 19.65
CA TRP A 133 12.77 8.61 19.85
C TRP A 133 13.13 8.55 21.33
N ASP A 134 13.86 7.52 21.71
CA ASP A 134 14.23 7.19 23.09
C ASP A 134 15.57 7.80 23.55
N ARG A 135 16.30 8.47 22.66
CA ARG A 135 17.58 9.12 22.99
C ARG A 135 17.39 10.60 23.29
N GLY A 136 18.31 11.19 24.03
CA GLY A 136 18.27 12.62 24.33
C GLY A 136 18.24 13.51 23.07
N GLY A 137 17.50 14.62 23.14
CA GLY A 137 17.37 15.59 22.06
C GLY A 137 16.26 15.24 21.05
N VAL A 138 16.19 16.01 19.97
CA VAL A 138 15.26 15.78 18.85
C VAL A 138 16.08 15.34 17.64
N PRO A 139 15.80 14.19 17.02
CA PRO A 139 16.57 13.75 15.87
C PRO A 139 16.30 14.69 14.67
N PRO A 140 17.28 14.95 13.80
CA PRO A 140 17.12 15.96 12.75
C PRO A 140 16.04 15.64 11.72
N TYR A 141 15.61 14.38 11.62
CA TYR A 141 14.55 13.92 10.74
C TYR A 141 13.14 14.02 11.37
N TYR A 142 13.02 14.36 12.66
CA TYR A 142 11.77 14.21 13.45
C TYR A 142 10.57 14.93 12.83
N ASP A 143 10.66 16.25 12.65
CA ASP A 143 9.53 17.08 12.24
C ASP A 143 9.02 16.69 10.85
N GLU A 144 9.93 16.43 9.93
CA GLU A 144 9.62 16.04 8.56
C GLU A 144 9.08 14.61 8.50
N LEU A 145 9.66 13.68 9.27
CA LEU A 145 9.18 12.30 9.36
C LEU A 145 7.73 12.26 9.89
N ARG A 146 7.47 13.01 10.96
CA ARG A 146 6.13 13.12 11.56
C ARG A 146 5.13 13.70 10.55
N THR A 147 5.47 14.82 9.90
CA THR A 147 4.61 15.46 8.90
C THR A 147 4.28 14.56 7.71
N ARG A 148 5.26 13.76 7.26
CA ARG A 148 5.03 12.79 6.18
C ARG A 148 4.19 11.61 6.65
N ALA A 149 4.47 11.10 7.85
CA ALA A 149 3.73 9.99 8.44
C ALA A 149 2.25 10.35 8.64
N GLU A 150 1.91 11.62 8.85
CA GLU A 150 0.52 12.10 8.88
C GLU A 150 -0.21 11.92 7.55
N LYS A 151 0.50 12.03 6.42
CA LYS A 151 -0.09 12.09 5.08
C LYS A 151 -0.05 10.75 4.37
N ALA A 152 1.10 10.10 4.36
CA ALA A 152 1.33 8.87 3.62
C ALA A 152 2.48 8.06 4.24
N LEU A 153 2.14 6.86 4.75
CA LEU A 153 3.13 5.95 5.37
C LEU A 153 4.26 5.57 4.40
N ASP A 154 3.95 5.36 3.11
CA ASP A 154 4.95 5.01 2.09
C ASP A 154 6.00 6.12 1.91
N GLU A 155 5.56 7.38 1.82
CA GLU A 155 6.45 8.54 1.67
C GLU A 155 7.29 8.76 2.93
N ALA A 156 6.71 8.54 4.11
CA ALA A 156 7.42 8.64 5.38
C ALA A 156 8.50 7.57 5.53
N CYS A 157 8.18 6.32 5.19
CA CYS A 157 9.14 5.21 5.16
C CYS A 157 10.27 5.52 4.18
N LEU A 158 9.96 5.94 2.94
CA LEU A 158 10.96 6.28 1.95
C LEU A 158 11.88 7.41 2.44
N TYR A 159 11.29 8.48 2.99
CA TYR A 159 12.04 9.60 3.54
C TYR A 159 13.01 9.15 4.63
N PHE A 160 12.56 8.37 5.61
CA PHE A 160 13.42 7.92 6.70
C PHE A 160 14.53 6.98 6.21
N ILE A 161 14.21 6.01 5.36
CA ILE A 161 15.20 5.07 4.82
C ILE A 161 16.24 5.83 3.97
N LYS A 162 15.78 6.73 3.10
CA LYS A 162 16.65 7.60 2.32
C LYS A 162 17.55 8.46 3.21
N TYR A 163 17.01 9.04 4.28
CA TYR A 163 17.77 9.83 5.24
C TYR A 163 18.92 9.02 5.85
N GLN A 164 18.69 7.75 6.19
CA GLN A 164 19.74 6.88 6.71
C GLN A 164 20.86 6.62 5.70
N PHE A 165 20.52 6.38 4.43
CA PHE A 165 21.51 6.22 3.35
C PHE A 165 22.30 7.51 3.08
N ASP A 166 21.60 8.63 2.91
CA ASP A 166 22.22 9.92 2.54
C ASP A 166 23.16 10.46 3.62
N ASN A 167 22.90 10.13 4.90
CA ASN A 167 23.71 10.58 6.03
C ASN A 167 24.67 9.52 6.57
N GLY A 168 24.86 8.40 5.85
CA GLY A 168 25.83 7.36 6.22
C GLY A 168 25.54 6.69 7.58
N LEU A 169 24.26 6.60 7.96
CA LEU A 169 23.84 6.01 9.24
C LEU A 169 23.84 4.46 9.21
N LEU A 170 24.03 3.86 8.03
CA LEU A 170 24.05 2.42 7.81
C LEU A 170 25.46 1.95 7.51
N LEU A 171 26.09 1.25 8.46
CA LEU A 171 27.40 0.63 8.26
C LEU A 171 27.33 -0.60 7.34
N MET A 172 26.24 -1.36 7.43
CA MET A 172 25.96 -2.53 6.62
C MET A 172 24.44 -2.67 6.47
N PRO A 173 23.86 -2.21 5.36
CA PRO A 173 22.41 -2.24 5.19
C PRO A 173 21.92 -3.69 5.10
N HIS A 174 20.88 -4.00 5.86
CA HIS A 174 20.20 -5.29 5.81
C HIS A 174 19.54 -5.48 4.44
N THR A 175 19.46 -6.73 3.94
CA THR A 175 18.86 -7.00 2.63
C THR A 175 17.41 -6.51 2.57
N TRP A 176 16.60 -6.78 3.60
CA TRP A 176 15.19 -6.31 3.62
C TRP A 176 15.05 -4.79 3.54
N LEU A 177 15.93 -4.03 4.21
CA LEU A 177 15.91 -2.57 4.17
C LEU A 177 16.22 -2.06 2.77
N THR A 178 17.17 -2.69 2.10
CA THR A 178 17.58 -2.34 0.73
C THR A 178 16.46 -2.66 -0.27
N GLU A 179 15.83 -3.83 -0.16
CA GLU A 179 14.72 -4.20 -1.03
C GLU A 179 13.47 -3.33 -0.80
N ALA A 180 13.18 -2.97 0.45
CA ALA A 180 12.11 -2.03 0.79
C ALA A 180 12.39 -0.63 0.22
N TYR A 181 13.64 -0.17 0.30
CA TYR A 181 14.05 1.12 -0.26
C TYR A 181 13.83 1.18 -1.77
N GLU A 182 14.29 0.16 -2.51
CA GLU A 182 14.13 0.13 -3.97
C GLU A 182 12.65 0.04 -4.40
N GLU A 183 11.82 -0.70 -3.66
CA GLU A 183 10.38 -0.75 -3.89
C GLU A 183 9.72 0.62 -3.67
N LEU A 184 9.95 1.24 -2.51
CA LEU A 184 9.38 2.54 -2.15
C LEU A 184 9.87 3.65 -3.07
N LYS A 185 11.15 3.61 -3.46
CA LYS A 185 11.73 4.53 -4.42
C LYS A 185 11.08 4.37 -5.79
N GLY A 186 10.89 3.14 -6.28
CA GLY A 186 10.16 2.89 -7.53
C GLY A 186 8.71 3.37 -7.52
N MET A 187 8.05 3.33 -6.34
CA MET A 187 6.73 3.92 -6.15
C MET A 187 6.75 5.46 -6.19
N SER A 188 7.75 6.09 -5.56
CA SER A 188 7.91 7.56 -5.53
C SER A 188 8.43 8.16 -6.83
N ASP A 189 9.27 7.44 -7.57
CA ASP A 189 9.82 7.88 -8.87
C ASP A 189 8.74 7.88 -9.95
N THR A 190 7.56 7.32 -9.66
CA THR A 190 6.36 7.49 -10.48
C THR A 190 5.70 8.82 -10.11
N LYS A 191 6.22 9.94 -10.65
CA LYS A 191 5.65 11.30 -10.56
C LYS A 191 4.32 11.46 -11.32
N VAL A 192 3.49 10.42 -11.30
CA VAL A 192 2.23 10.41 -12.00
C VAL A 192 1.26 11.34 -11.29
N SER A 193 0.93 12.44 -11.97
CA SER A 193 -0.11 13.37 -11.57
C SER A 193 -1.46 12.91 -12.11
N PHE A 194 -2.55 13.37 -11.48
CA PHE A 194 -3.91 13.04 -11.89
C PHE A 194 -4.68 14.33 -12.12
N ARG A 195 -5.32 14.45 -13.28
CA ARG A 195 -6.15 15.62 -13.64
C ARG A 195 -7.34 15.20 -14.48
N LYS A 196 -8.34 16.09 -14.60
CA LYS A 196 -9.41 15.92 -15.58
C LYS A 196 -8.84 16.04 -16.99
N ALA A 197 -9.33 15.21 -17.90
CA ALA A 197 -9.01 15.26 -19.30
C ALA A 197 -9.69 16.45 -19.98
N THR A 198 -9.09 16.91 -21.06
CA THR A 198 -9.56 18.00 -21.91
C THR A 198 -9.72 17.51 -23.34
N ALA A 199 -10.28 18.36 -24.21
CA ALA A 199 -10.43 18.03 -25.62
C ALA A 199 -9.09 17.77 -26.32
N GLU A 200 -7.99 18.38 -25.83
CA GLU A 200 -6.63 18.21 -26.36
C GLU A 200 -6.08 16.79 -26.10
N ASP A 201 -6.56 16.12 -25.05
CA ASP A 201 -6.11 14.78 -24.66
C ASP A 201 -6.73 13.66 -25.53
N CYS A 202 -7.79 13.94 -26.30
CA CYS A 202 -8.63 12.93 -26.95
C CYS A 202 -7.88 12.01 -27.92
N LEU A 203 -6.88 12.56 -28.64
CA LEU A 203 -6.05 11.76 -29.54
C LEU A 203 -5.16 10.79 -28.75
N ALA A 204 -4.45 11.30 -27.74
CA ALA A 204 -3.57 10.50 -26.88
C ALA A 204 -4.35 9.42 -26.12
N LEU A 205 -5.55 9.72 -25.64
CA LEU A 205 -6.47 8.76 -25.02
C LEU A 205 -6.86 7.62 -25.99
N SER A 206 -7.14 7.96 -27.25
CA SER A 206 -7.48 7.00 -28.29
C SER A 206 -6.31 6.06 -28.61
N GLU A 207 -5.10 6.61 -28.70
CA GLU A 207 -3.86 5.86 -28.93
C GLU A 207 -3.50 4.96 -27.75
N LEU A 208 -3.59 5.48 -26.52
CA LEU A 208 -3.35 4.71 -25.31
C LEU A 208 -4.34 3.55 -25.17
N LYS A 209 -5.63 3.78 -25.43
CA LYS A 209 -6.64 2.72 -25.42
C LYS A 209 -6.29 1.62 -26.43
N LYS A 210 -5.84 1.97 -27.64
CA LYS A 210 -5.37 0.99 -28.64
C LYS A 210 -4.19 0.16 -28.12
N ALA A 211 -3.19 0.83 -27.53
CA ALA A 211 -2.00 0.16 -27.00
C ALA A 211 -2.34 -0.82 -25.85
N VAL A 212 -3.23 -0.41 -24.93
CA VAL A 212 -3.68 -1.27 -23.84
C VAL A 212 -4.55 -2.42 -24.36
N TRP A 213 -5.42 -2.18 -25.34
CA TRP A 213 -6.25 -3.22 -25.94
C TRP A 213 -5.42 -4.31 -26.62
N ASN A 214 -4.43 -3.92 -27.41
CA ASN A 214 -3.54 -4.86 -28.10
C ASN A 214 -2.74 -5.74 -27.13
N SER A 215 -2.42 -5.25 -25.93
CA SER A 215 -1.65 -6.03 -24.94
C SER A 215 -2.53 -6.81 -23.96
N THR A 216 -3.75 -6.35 -23.67
CA THR A 216 -4.62 -6.93 -22.63
C THR A 216 -5.64 -7.92 -23.19
N TYR A 217 -6.17 -7.67 -24.38
CA TYR A 217 -7.23 -8.49 -24.97
C TYR A 217 -6.75 -9.42 -26.09
N GLN A 218 -5.44 -9.48 -26.33
CA GLN A 218 -4.85 -10.50 -27.20
C GLN A 218 -5.14 -11.90 -26.63
N GLY A 219 -5.82 -12.74 -27.41
CA GLY A 219 -6.28 -14.05 -26.97
C GLY A 219 -7.64 -14.06 -26.25
N ILE A 220 -8.20 -12.89 -25.93
CA ILE A 220 -9.57 -12.74 -25.37
C ILE A 220 -10.56 -12.33 -26.47
N TYR A 221 -10.17 -11.38 -27.33
CA TYR A 221 -10.95 -10.96 -28.49
C TYR A 221 -10.39 -11.53 -29.79
N PRO A 222 -11.24 -11.76 -30.81
CA PRO A 222 -10.78 -12.10 -32.16
C PRO A 222 -9.82 -11.03 -32.69
N GLN A 223 -8.78 -11.45 -33.40
CA GLN A 223 -7.73 -10.55 -33.89
C GLN A 223 -8.30 -9.48 -34.82
N GLU A 224 -9.29 -9.82 -35.64
CA GLU A 224 -9.98 -8.90 -36.54
C GLU A 224 -10.65 -7.73 -35.79
N ARG A 225 -11.08 -7.95 -34.54
CA ARG A 225 -11.65 -6.91 -33.69
C ARG A 225 -10.58 -5.94 -33.17
N LEU A 226 -9.38 -6.45 -32.89
CA LEU A 226 -8.24 -5.62 -32.47
C LEU A 226 -7.68 -4.83 -33.66
N ASP A 227 -7.56 -5.48 -34.82
CA ASP A 227 -7.07 -4.87 -36.07
C ASP A 227 -8.02 -3.79 -36.58
N GLY A 228 -9.33 -3.96 -36.37
CA GLY A 228 -10.36 -2.98 -36.72
C GLY A 228 -10.43 -1.74 -35.81
N TYR A 229 -9.49 -1.55 -34.88
CA TYR A 229 -9.48 -0.37 -34.01
C TYR A 229 -9.16 0.92 -34.81
N ASP A 230 -10.16 1.79 -34.91
CA ASP A 230 -10.06 3.11 -35.54
C ASP A 230 -9.75 4.20 -34.49
N VAL A 231 -8.56 4.80 -34.60
CA VAL A 231 -8.08 5.85 -33.70
C VAL A 231 -8.92 7.13 -33.84
N LYS A 232 -9.27 7.54 -35.05
CA LYS A 232 -10.04 8.79 -35.27
C LYS A 232 -11.46 8.65 -34.73
N LYS A 233 -12.09 7.51 -34.96
CA LYS A 233 -13.42 7.23 -34.40
C LYS A 233 -13.40 7.22 -32.87
N ASN A 234 -12.37 6.65 -32.25
CA ASN A 234 -12.26 6.65 -30.79
C ASN A 234 -11.90 8.03 -30.21
N GLU A 235 -11.12 8.85 -30.94
CA GLU A 235 -10.89 10.24 -30.58
C GLU A 235 -12.20 11.03 -30.50
N GLU A 236 -13.10 10.86 -31.47
CA GLU A 236 -14.45 11.46 -31.44
C GLU A 236 -15.30 10.96 -30.27
N ILE A 237 -15.20 9.67 -29.92
CA ILE A 237 -15.86 9.12 -28.74
C ILE A 237 -15.33 9.78 -27.46
N PHE A 238 -14.01 9.95 -27.32
CA PHE A 238 -13.43 10.63 -26.17
C PHE A 238 -13.84 12.10 -26.10
N ARG A 239 -13.92 12.79 -27.24
CA ARG A 239 -14.44 14.16 -27.31
C ARG A 239 -15.87 14.24 -26.75
N GLY A 240 -16.73 13.32 -27.17
CA GLY A 240 -18.09 13.22 -26.64
C GLY A 240 -18.17 12.87 -25.16
N ILE A 241 -17.18 12.17 -24.59
CA ILE A 241 -17.10 11.90 -23.14
C ILE A 241 -16.67 13.15 -22.39
N VAL A 242 -15.63 13.85 -22.86
CA VAL A 242 -15.12 15.08 -22.23
C VAL A 242 -16.18 16.19 -22.21
N GLU A 243 -17.02 16.26 -23.24
CA GLU A 243 -18.10 17.24 -23.34
C GLU A 243 -19.36 16.87 -22.52
N ASN A 244 -19.43 15.65 -21.97
CA ASN A 244 -20.60 15.17 -21.25
C ASN A 244 -20.53 15.54 -19.75
N PRO A 245 -21.43 16.39 -19.23
CA PRO A 245 -21.40 16.83 -17.83
C PRO A 245 -21.71 15.71 -16.83
N GLU A 246 -22.27 14.59 -17.26
CA GLU A 246 -22.63 13.47 -16.38
C GLU A 246 -21.46 12.50 -16.16
N ILE A 247 -20.36 12.65 -16.92
CA ILE A 247 -19.20 11.75 -16.92
C ILE A 247 -17.93 12.57 -16.72
N GLU A 248 -17.13 12.13 -15.76
CA GLU A 248 -15.81 12.68 -15.53
C GLU A 248 -14.77 11.74 -16.14
N LEU A 249 -13.82 12.31 -16.87
CA LEU A 249 -12.69 11.57 -17.43
C LEU A 249 -11.41 12.10 -16.79
N TYR A 250 -10.71 11.23 -16.06
CA TYR A 250 -9.42 11.52 -15.43
C TYR A 250 -8.29 10.87 -16.20
N VAL A 251 -7.15 11.55 -16.28
CA VAL A 251 -5.89 11.03 -16.82
C VAL A 251 -4.85 10.93 -15.71
N ALA A 252 -3.98 9.93 -15.86
CA ALA A 252 -2.74 9.79 -15.13
C ALA A 252 -1.61 10.22 -16.07
N GLU A 253 -0.86 11.24 -15.68
CA GLU A 253 0.16 11.89 -16.50
C GLU A 253 1.51 11.79 -15.84
N ASP A 254 2.49 11.23 -16.56
CA ASP A 254 3.90 11.22 -16.17
C ASP A 254 4.68 12.17 -17.08
N ALA A 255 5.24 13.22 -16.48
CA ALA A 255 5.74 14.40 -17.21
C ALA A 255 4.66 15.01 -18.10
N ASP A 256 4.68 14.76 -19.41
CA ASP A 256 3.70 15.26 -20.40
C ASP A 256 3.02 14.10 -21.15
N GLU A 257 3.20 12.87 -20.69
CA GLU A 257 2.65 11.67 -21.33
C GLU A 257 1.48 11.10 -20.53
N ILE A 258 0.35 10.87 -21.19
CA ILE A 258 -0.78 10.17 -20.59
C ILE A 258 -0.44 8.67 -20.52
N VAL A 259 -0.32 8.15 -19.30
CA VAL A 259 0.03 6.75 -19.02
C VAL A 259 -1.15 5.93 -18.51
N GLY A 260 -2.28 6.58 -18.21
CA GLY A 260 -3.52 5.93 -17.83
C GLY A 260 -4.71 6.87 -17.88
N PHE A 261 -5.92 6.32 -17.89
CA PHE A 261 -7.14 7.11 -17.76
C PHE A 261 -8.27 6.30 -17.14
N MET A 262 -9.24 7.01 -16.58
CA MET A 262 -10.43 6.49 -15.94
C MET A 262 -11.66 7.35 -16.26
N THR A 263 -12.78 6.75 -16.66
CA THR A 263 -14.09 7.43 -16.61
C THR A 263 -14.85 7.08 -15.35
N VAL A 264 -15.49 8.05 -14.71
CA VAL A 264 -16.43 7.85 -13.59
C VAL A 264 -17.65 8.74 -13.74
N GLY A 265 -18.84 8.21 -13.51
CA GLY A 265 -20.09 8.99 -13.57
C GLY A 265 -21.26 8.15 -14.03
N LYS A 266 -22.23 8.79 -14.68
CA LYS A 266 -23.42 8.08 -15.19
C LYS A 266 -23.01 7.04 -16.25
N PRO A 267 -23.51 5.79 -16.16
CA PRO A 267 -23.11 4.75 -17.11
C PRO A 267 -23.43 5.13 -18.56
N TYR A 268 -22.45 4.94 -19.44
CA TYR A 268 -22.56 5.41 -20.83
C TYR A 268 -23.46 4.51 -21.70
N ARG A 269 -23.39 3.18 -21.55
CA ARG A 269 -24.28 2.17 -22.18
C ARG A 269 -24.27 0.86 -21.38
N LEU A 270 -25.38 0.09 -21.45
CA LEU A 270 -25.59 -1.29 -20.92
C LEU A 270 -25.95 -1.45 -19.43
N TYR A 271 -25.97 -0.36 -18.66
CA TYR A 271 -26.08 -0.44 -17.19
C TYR A 271 -27.04 0.60 -16.62
N GLU A 272 -28.14 0.90 -17.32
CA GLU A 272 -29.13 1.92 -16.89
C GLU A 272 -29.74 1.64 -15.51
N GLU A 273 -29.61 0.42 -14.99
CA GLU A 273 -30.03 0.03 -13.64
C GLU A 273 -29.08 0.50 -12.51
N TYR A 274 -27.91 1.06 -12.84
CA TYR A 274 -26.98 1.63 -11.88
C TYR A 274 -26.81 3.12 -12.08
N ASP A 275 -26.70 3.86 -10.97
CA ASP A 275 -26.60 5.32 -11.04
C ASP A 275 -25.19 5.81 -11.39
N GLN A 276 -24.15 5.05 -11.01
CA GLN A 276 -22.74 5.42 -11.17
C GLN A 276 -21.88 4.22 -11.62
N GLU A 277 -20.96 4.47 -12.54
CA GLU A 277 -20.04 3.48 -13.11
C GLU A 277 -18.61 4.04 -13.18
N VAL A 278 -17.62 3.19 -12.87
CA VAL A 278 -16.26 3.34 -13.37
C VAL A 278 -16.12 2.48 -14.63
N GLY A 279 -16.13 3.15 -15.79
CA GLY A 279 -16.30 2.49 -17.08
C GLY A 279 -14.97 2.09 -17.73
N LEU A 280 -14.30 3.06 -18.36
CA LEU A 280 -13.02 2.85 -19.01
C LEU A 280 -11.90 3.10 -18.00
N LEU A 281 -11.33 2.05 -17.40
CA LEU A 281 -10.10 2.14 -16.60
C LEU A 281 -8.96 1.41 -17.33
N TYR A 282 -8.01 2.18 -17.87
CA TYR A 282 -6.87 1.63 -18.60
C TYR A 282 -5.57 2.28 -18.15
N ILE A 283 -4.54 1.46 -17.95
CA ILE A 283 -3.19 1.89 -17.54
C ILE A 283 -2.18 1.16 -18.43
N ARG A 284 -1.21 1.91 -18.95
CA ARG A 284 -0.12 1.37 -19.76
C ARG A 284 0.63 0.28 -19.00
N LYS A 285 1.00 -0.81 -19.68
CA LYS A 285 1.48 -2.05 -19.04
C LYS A 285 2.69 -1.85 -18.13
N ASP A 286 3.63 -1.01 -18.54
CA ASP A 286 4.84 -0.61 -17.81
C ASP A 286 4.59 0.36 -16.63
N TYR A 287 3.36 0.84 -16.49
CA TYR A 287 2.88 1.70 -15.40
C TYR A 287 1.91 0.96 -14.45
N GLN A 288 1.57 -0.29 -14.75
CA GLN A 288 0.78 -1.13 -13.86
C GLN A 288 1.58 -1.55 -12.62
N ARG A 289 0.86 -1.91 -11.55
CA ARG A 289 1.43 -2.31 -10.25
C ARG A 289 2.27 -1.22 -9.54
N LYS A 290 2.20 0.04 -10.00
CA LYS A 290 2.84 1.22 -9.38
C LYS A 290 1.86 2.10 -8.58
N GLY A 291 0.76 1.53 -8.07
CA GLY A 291 -0.25 2.26 -7.29
C GLY A 291 -1.23 3.14 -8.08
N ILE A 292 -1.01 3.38 -9.38
CA ILE A 292 -1.87 4.25 -10.23
C ILE A 292 -3.33 3.80 -10.24
N GLY A 293 -3.58 2.48 -10.36
CA GLY A 293 -4.95 1.95 -10.35
C GLY A 293 -5.68 2.19 -9.04
N ARG A 294 -4.99 2.08 -7.89
CA ARG A 294 -5.56 2.39 -6.59
C ARG A 294 -5.96 3.87 -6.52
N ARG A 295 -5.06 4.77 -6.95
CA ARG A 295 -5.35 6.22 -6.98
C ARG A 295 -6.54 6.57 -7.87
N PHE A 296 -6.71 5.92 -9.02
CA PHE A 296 -7.92 6.08 -9.82
C PHE A 296 -9.19 5.65 -9.08
N ILE A 297 -9.17 4.50 -8.39
CA ILE A 297 -10.31 4.05 -7.59
C ILE A 297 -10.63 5.03 -6.44
N ASP A 298 -9.60 5.61 -5.81
CA ASP A 298 -9.81 6.60 -4.75
C ASP A 298 -10.42 7.91 -5.31
N ILE A 299 -9.97 8.36 -6.49
CA ILE A 299 -10.60 9.48 -7.22
C ILE A 299 -12.05 9.16 -7.56
N ALA A 300 -12.35 7.94 -8.03
CA ALA A 300 -13.72 7.54 -8.35
C ALA A 300 -14.62 7.56 -7.12
N LYS A 301 -14.15 7.05 -5.98
CA LYS A 301 -14.90 7.10 -4.71
C LYS A 301 -15.23 8.54 -4.33
N ALA A 302 -14.23 9.42 -4.35
CA ALA A 302 -14.43 10.83 -4.01
C ALA A 302 -15.41 11.53 -4.97
N GLU A 303 -15.35 11.26 -6.26
CA GLU A 303 -16.25 11.86 -7.26
C GLU A 303 -17.70 11.38 -7.10
N VAL A 304 -17.89 10.08 -6.85
CA VAL A 304 -19.19 9.46 -6.62
C VAL A 304 -19.82 9.99 -5.31
N GLU A 305 -19.02 10.09 -4.25
CA GLU A 305 -19.44 10.65 -2.97
C GLU A 305 -19.82 12.14 -3.09
N ALA A 306 -19.01 12.94 -3.80
CA ALA A 306 -19.29 14.35 -4.04
C ALA A 306 -20.61 14.56 -4.82
N LYS A 307 -21.01 13.60 -5.66
CA LYS A 307 -22.30 13.57 -6.36
C LYS A 307 -23.45 13.03 -5.52
N GLY A 308 -23.22 12.66 -4.26
CA GLY A 308 -24.23 12.20 -3.31
C GLY A 308 -24.59 10.72 -3.42
N PHE A 309 -23.77 9.92 -4.12
CA PHE A 309 -23.95 8.48 -4.24
C PHE A 309 -23.02 7.73 -3.27
N ASP A 310 -23.43 6.54 -2.83
CA ASP A 310 -22.69 5.72 -1.87
C ASP A 310 -22.08 4.47 -2.50
N ARG A 311 -22.16 4.33 -3.82
CA ARG A 311 -21.69 3.16 -4.56
C ARG A 311 -21.51 3.43 -6.05
N PHE A 312 -20.66 2.63 -6.68
CA PHE A 312 -20.53 2.55 -8.14
C PHE A 312 -20.24 1.12 -8.58
N VAL A 313 -20.50 0.84 -9.86
CA VAL A 313 -20.23 -0.46 -10.48
C VAL A 313 -19.06 -0.38 -11.46
N LEU A 314 -18.37 -1.50 -11.67
CA LEU A 314 -17.46 -1.73 -12.79
C LEU A 314 -17.92 -2.97 -13.56
N SER A 315 -17.70 -2.98 -14.88
CA SER A 315 -17.82 -4.19 -15.70
C SER A 315 -16.45 -4.66 -16.16
N VAL A 316 -16.19 -5.95 -16.04
CA VAL A 316 -14.93 -6.58 -16.45
C VAL A 316 -15.19 -7.88 -17.19
N ASN A 317 -14.43 -8.13 -18.26
CA ASN A 317 -14.50 -9.40 -18.98
C ASN A 317 -14.16 -10.56 -18.01
N ALA A 318 -14.97 -11.62 -18.00
CA ALA A 318 -14.84 -12.73 -17.06
C ALA A 318 -13.48 -13.45 -17.16
N GLN A 319 -12.79 -13.36 -18.31
CA GLN A 319 -11.45 -13.91 -18.53
C GLN A 319 -10.32 -12.99 -18.03
N ASN A 320 -10.59 -11.72 -17.72
CA ASN A 320 -9.59 -10.79 -17.20
C ASN A 320 -9.41 -10.97 -15.68
N THR A 321 -8.83 -12.11 -15.31
CA THR A 321 -8.62 -12.51 -13.90
C THR A 321 -7.77 -11.53 -13.13
N GLY A 322 -6.79 -10.87 -13.78
CA GLY A 322 -5.95 -9.86 -13.17
C GLY A 322 -6.73 -8.61 -12.73
N ALA A 323 -7.62 -8.10 -13.59
CA ALA A 323 -8.48 -6.98 -13.24
C ALA A 323 -9.51 -7.36 -12.17
N ILE A 324 -10.11 -8.55 -12.25
CA ILE A 324 -11.04 -9.06 -11.23
C ILE A 324 -10.35 -9.08 -9.85
N ALA A 325 -9.15 -9.68 -9.76
CA ALA A 325 -8.38 -9.74 -8.52
C ALA A 325 -8.03 -8.34 -7.99
N PHE A 326 -7.68 -7.41 -8.88
CA PHE A 326 -7.42 -6.02 -8.50
C PHE A 326 -8.65 -5.33 -7.90
N TYR A 327 -9.81 -5.42 -8.55
CA TYR A 327 -11.03 -4.79 -8.06
C TYR A 327 -11.52 -5.42 -6.75
N THR A 328 -11.47 -6.75 -6.61
CA THR A 328 -11.78 -7.42 -5.34
C THR A 328 -10.83 -6.96 -4.22
N ALA A 329 -9.53 -6.85 -4.49
CA ALA A 329 -8.56 -6.35 -3.51
C ALA A 329 -8.79 -4.87 -3.12
N MET A 330 -9.47 -4.10 -3.97
CA MET A 330 -9.90 -2.72 -3.68
C MET A 330 -11.26 -2.63 -2.96
N GLY A 331 -11.78 -3.77 -2.48
CA GLY A 331 -13.05 -3.86 -1.75
C GLY A 331 -14.28 -4.07 -2.64
N GLY A 332 -14.09 -4.47 -3.89
CA GLY A 332 -15.17 -4.73 -4.84
C GLY A 332 -15.82 -6.11 -4.63
N GLU A 333 -17.15 -6.15 -4.61
CA GLU A 333 -17.94 -7.36 -4.50
C GLU A 333 -18.52 -7.74 -5.86
N ILE A 334 -18.33 -8.99 -6.30
CA ILE A 334 -18.97 -9.49 -7.53
C ILE A 334 -20.48 -9.61 -7.28
N VAL A 335 -21.28 -8.85 -8.02
CA VAL A 335 -22.75 -8.83 -7.90
C VAL A 335 -23.47 -9.46 -9.09
N LEU A 336 -22.77 -9.65 -10.21
CA LEU A 336 -23.27 -10.37 -11.39
C LEU A 336 -22.12 -11.11 -12.07
N ASP A 337 -22.40 -12.30 -12.59
CA ASP A 337 -21.55 -13.05 -13.51
C ASP A 337 -22.44 -13.70 -14.58
N ASP A 338 -22.35 -13.21 -15.83
CA ASP A 338 -23.12 -13.73 -16.96
C ASP A 338 -22.33 -14.73 -17.83
N GLY A 339 -21.14 -15.14 -17.37
CA GLY A 339 -20.21 -16.01 -18.08
C GLY A 339 -19.31 -15.31 -19.08
N GLY A 340 -19.65 -14.10 -19.54
CA GLY A 340 -18.81 -13.27 -20.42
C GLY A 340 -18.26 -12.02 -19.71
N GLN A 341 -19.02 -11.44 -18.81
CA GLN A 341 -18.71 -10.27 -18.01
C GLN A 341 -19.05 -10.52 -16.54
N LYS A 342 -18.28 -9.89 -15.65
CA LYS A 342 -18.59 -9.78 -14.24
C LYS A 342 -18.84 -8.33 -13.89
N ARG A 343 -19.85 -8.09 -13.05
CA ARG A 343 -20.09 -6.77 -12.45
C ARG A 343 -19.57 -6.76 -11.03
N ILE A 344 -18.77 -5.75 -10.72
CA ILE A 344 -18.14 -5.59 -9.42
C ILE A 344 -18.63 -4.28 -8.81
N MET A 345 -19.33 -4.38 -7.69
CA MET A 345 -19.88 -3.24 -6.96
C MET A 345 -18.89 -2.79 -5.89
N HIS A 346 -18.63 -1.49 -5.82
CA HIS A 346 -17.89 -0.87 -4.73
C HIS A 346 -18.86 -0.02 -3.90
N LYS A 347 -18.90 -0.27 -2.59
CA LYS A 347 -19.59 0.58 -1.62
C LYS A 347 -18.59 1.58 -1.04
N ILE A 348 -19.04 2.81 -0.87
CA ILE A 348 -18.29 3.88 -0.18
C ILE A 348 -18.77 3.85 1.27
N ALA A 349 -17.84 3.65 2.20
CA ALA A 349 -18.17 3.68 3.63
C ALA A 349 -18.62 5.10 3.98
N LYS A 350 -19.79 5.23 4.62
CA LYS A 350 -20.27 6.49 5.19
C LYS A 350 -19.58 6.80 6.50
#